data_AF-A0A537PAV0-F1
#
_entry.id   AF-A0A537PAV0-F1
#
_cell.length_a   1.000
_cell.length_b   1.000
_cell.length_c   1.000
_cell.angle_alpha   90.00
_cell.angle_beta   90.00
_cell.angle_gamma   90.00
#
_symmetry.space_group_name_H-M   'P 1'
#
loop_
_entity.id
_entity.type
_entity.pdbx_description
1 polymer ?
#
loop_
_entity_poly.entity_id
_entity_poly.type
_entity_poly.pdbx_seq_one_letter_code
_entity_poly.pdbx_strand_id
1 'polypeptide(L)'
;MPSNNLNLYGFIRFILDAGVDERLKPDKLIPAIQAAGANLGPIEQQVWRHVVIPRMREGFIERRSRLQPFLAAQAPWGPGRVDTFNPYKLVQMEMLLDSISPDERHAASDFPSIFNQKPREGMHLHWDGNNASLAERNLSAALGAGVTPETVDHAAIERVAAWLGDLQPPRSPHQVDPGAAERGRAIYMNGCAVCHGHQGPDRFVFEGAKLGTVEPNSELGTDPGRLDSYTEAFRQRQLTELFAGTRFQFKHFVKTNGYANMPLDALWLRGPYLHNGSVPTLRDLLAPPAERPSAFVRGIDIIDGKSGGFVSPSCTPGSRPAQGFCYDT
;
A
#
# COMPACT_ATOMS: atom_id res chain seq x y z
N MET A 1 -6.42 -11.28 0.86
CA MET A 1 -5.16 -10.51 0.86
C MET A 1 -5.43 -9.35 1.79
N PRO A 2 -4.68 -9.22 2.89
CA PRO A 2 -5.29 -8.73 4.12
C PRO A 2 -5.39 -7.19 4.22
N SER A 3 -5.09 -6.43 3.17
CA SER A 3 -5.16 -4.96 3.24
C SER A 3 -6.56 -4.40 2.97
N ASN A 4 -7.50 -5.13 2.38
CA ASN A 4 -8.80 -4.56 1.97
C ASN A 4 -9.53 -3.82 3.11
N ASN A 5 -9.35 -4.21 4.37
CA ASN A 5 -9.93 -3.55 5.55
C ASN A 5 -8.96 -2.56 6.27
N LEU A 6 -7.69 -2.46 5.85
CA LEU A 6 -6.69 -1.62 6.48
C LEU A 6 -6.99 -0.14 6.21
N ASN A 7 -7.52 0.57 7.21
CA ASN A 7 -7.77 2.00 7.11
C ASN A 7 -6.56 2.84 7.53
N LEU A 8 -5.48 2.81 6.73
CA LEU A 8 -4.26 3.55 7.02
C LEU A 8 -4.47 5.08 6.98
N TYR A 9 -5.28 5.58 6.03
CA TYR A 9 -5.66 6.99 5.98
C TYR A 9 -6.32 7.46 7.29
N GLY A 10 -7.30 6.69 7.79
CA GLY A 10 -7.96 6.97 9.06
C GLY A 10 -7.01 6.89 10.26
N PHE A 11 -6.10 5.91 10.27
CA PHE A 11 -5.09 5.78 11.32
C PHE A 11 -4.13 6.98 11.34
N ILE A 12 -3.61 7.40 10.18
CA ILE A 12 -2.73 8.58 10.09
C ILE A 12 -3.46 9.81 10.62
N ARG A 13 -4.70 10.08 10.16
CA ARG A 13 -5.48 11.21 10.64
C ARG A 13 -5.74 11.16 12.14
N PHE A 14 -6.07 9.98 12.67
CA PHE A 14 -6.25 9.80 14.11
C PHE A 14 -4.99 10.19 14.90
N ILE A 15 -3.81 9.72 14.49
CA ILE A 15 -2.55 10.04 15.18
C ILE A 15 -2.26 11.55 15.10
N LEU A 16 -2.44 12.17 13.94
CA LEU A 16 -2.23 13.60 13.75
C LEU A 16 -3.20 14.42 14.63
N ASP A 17 -4.49 14.10 14.60
CA ASP A 17 -5.51 14.79 15.39
C ASP A 17 -5.33 14.57 16.89
N ALA A 18 -4.86 13.39 17.32
CA ALA A 18 -4.54 13.10 18.72
C ALA A 18 -3.43 14.01 19.27
N GLY A 19 -2.48 14.46 18.44
CA GLY A 19 -1.40 15.36 18.86
C GLY A 19 -1.87 16.69 19.42
N VAL A 20 -3.00 17.20 18.91
CA VAL A 20 -3.62 18.46 19.38
C VAL A 20 -4.80 18.24 20.32
N ASP A 21 -5.18 16.98 20.59
CA ASP A 21 -6.29 16.65 21.45
C ASP A 21 -5.91 16.79 22.93
N GLU A 22 -6.80 17.42 23.71
CA GLU A 22 -6.69 17.62 25.16
C GLU A 22 -6.62 16.31 25.94
N ARG A 23 -7.21 15.22 25.42
CA ARG A 23 -7.19 13.89 26.04
C ARG A 23 -5.79 13.27 26.07
N LEU A 24 -4.90 13.72 25.20
CA LEU A 24 -3.51 13.27 25.18
C LEU A 24 -2.64 14.06 26.19
N LYS A 25 -3.21 14.95 27.02
CA LYS A 25 -2.46 15.64 28.09
C LYS A 25 -2.07 14.65 29.19
N PRO A 26 -0.92 14.84 29.86
CA PRO A 26 -0.46 13.96 30.93
C PRO A 26 -1.52 13.64 32.01
N ASP A 27 -2.27 14.65 32.45
CA ASP A 27 -3.31 14.51 33.48
C ASP A 27 -4.51 13.64 33.06
N LYS A 28 -4.71 13.44 31.77
CA LYS A 28 -5.78 12.61 31.22
C LYS A 28 -5.27 11.25 30.77
N LEU A 29 -4.10 11.22 30.13
CA LEU A 29 -3.54 10.03 29.53
C LEU A 29 -2.94 9.08 30.57
N ILE A 30 -2.23 9.56 31.59
CA ILE A 30 -1.61 8.67 32.60
C ILE A 30 -2.66 7.86 33.38
N PRO A 31 -3.76 8.45 33.90
CA PRO A 31 -4.81 7.65 34.52
C PRO A 31 -5.44 6.63 33.57
N ALA A 32 -5.60 6.97 32.29
CA ALA A 32 -6.12 6.05 31.28
C ALA A 32 -5.15 4.89 30.99
N ILE A 33 -3.84 5.16 30.93
CA ILE A 33 -2.79 4.15 30.78
C ILE A 33 -2.82 3.16 31.97
N GLN A 34 -2.96 3.66 33.20
CA GLN A 34 -3.08 2.82 34.39
C GLN A 34 -4.36 2.00 34.41
N ALA A 35 -5.50 2.61 34.05
CA ALA A 35 -6.78 1.91 33.93
C ALA A 35 -6.76 0.82 32.85
N ALA A 36 -5.94 0.99 31.81
CA ALA A 36 -5.69 -0.02 30.78
C ALA A 36 -4.75 -1.15 31.23
N GLY A 37 -4.26 -1.13 32.48
CA GLY A 37 -3.47 -2.20 33.09
C GLY A 37 -1.96 -1.97 33.06
N ALA A 38 -1.47 -0.80 32.61
CA ALA A 38 -0.05 -0.50 32.68
C ALA A 38 0.37 -0.16 34.11
N ASN A 39 1.42 -0.81 34.60
CA ASN A 39 1.94 -0.61 35.95
C ASN A 39 3.07 0.44 35.94
N LEU A 40 2.72 1.71 35.78
CA LEU A 40 3.68 2.82 35.88
C LEU A 40 3.92 3.18 37.35
N GLY A 41 5.14 2.95 37.83
CA GLY A 41 5.55 3.37 39.17
C GLY A 41 5.57 4.90 39.32
N PRO A 42 5.67 5.44 40.55
CA PRO A 42 5.61 6.89 40.77
C PRO A 42 6.67 7.69 40.00
N ILE A 43 7.90 7.16 39.91
CA ILE A 43 8.99 7.79 39.15
C ILE A 43 8.68 7.77 37.65
N GLU A 44 8.24 6.62 37.13
CA GLU A 44 7.90 6.47 35.71
C GLU A 44 6.76 7.42 35.33
N GLN A 45 5.74 7.55 36.18
CA GLN A 45 4.67 8.52 35.95
C GLN A 45 5.20 9.95 35.79
N GLN A 46 6.21 10.36 36.56
CA GLN A 46 6.82 11.68 36.39
C GLN A 46 7.59 11.79 35.08
N VAL A 47 8.35 10.76 34.70
CA VAL A 47 9.04 10.72 33.40
C VAL A 47 8.04 10.79 32.24
N TRP A 48 6.96 10.01 32.31
CA TRP A 48 5.90 10.03 31.31
C TRP A 48 5.21 11.39 31.22
N ARG A 49 4.92 11.99 32.37
CA ARG A 49 4.24 13.28 32.49
C ARG A 49 5.04 14.44 31.94
N HIS A 50 6.33 14.49 32.24
CA HIS A 50 7.16 15.66 31.97
C HIS A 50 8.08 15.51 30.75
N VAL A 51 8.31 14.27 30.28
CA VAL A 51 9.23 14.00 29.16
C VAL A 51 8.52 13.29 28.02
N VAL A 52 7.99 12.08 28.25
CA VAL A 52 7.49 11.22 27.16
C VAL A 52 6.26 11.81 26.47
N ILE A 53 5.21 12.12 27.23
CA ILE A 53 3.96 12.62 26.66
C ILE A 53 4.15 13.99 25.99
N PRO A 54 4.84 14.98 26.61
CA PRO A 54 5.13 16.25 25.93
C PRO A 54 5.89 16.07 24.62
N ARG A 55 6.94 15.25 24.59
CA ARG A 55 7.75 15.04 23.37
C ARG A 55 7.00 14.27 22.29
N MET A 56 6.16 13.30 22.69
CA MET A 56 5.26 12.60 21.78
C MET A 56 4.25 13.57 21.15
N ARG A 57 3.62 14.44 21.95
CA ARG A 57 2.69 15.47 21.47
C ARG A 57 3.36 16.44 20.51
N GLU A 58 4.54 16.92 20.86
CA GLU A 58 5.35 17.81 20.01
C GLU A 58 5.62 17.17 18.65
N GLY A 59 6.08 15.92 18.63
CA GLY A 59 6.30 15.17 17.39
C GLY A 59 5.02 15.00 16.56
N PHE A 60 3.88 14.71 17.19
CA PHE A 60 2.59 14.62 16.47
C PHE A 60 2.17 15.97 15.87
N ILE A 61 2.38 17.08 16.59
CA ILE A 61 2.07 18.43 16.11
C ILE A 61 2.97 18.79 14.93
N GLU A 62 4.26 18.47 14.99
CA GLU A 62 5.19 18.70 13.88
C GLU A 62 4.79 17.89 12.64
N ARG A 63 4.47 16.60 12.79
CA ARG A 63 4.01 15.79 11.64
C ARG A 63 2.68 16.28 11.11
N ARG A 64 1.78 16.76 11.97
CA ARG A 64 0.49 17.33 11.58
C ARG A 64 0.68 18.60 10.75
N SER A 65 1.59 19.50 11.15
CA SER A 65 1.81 20.74 10.39
C SER A 65 2.30 20.47 8.96
N ARG A 66 3.07 19.40 8.76
CA ARG A 66 3.58 18.98 7.43
C ARG A 66 2.54 18.22 6.60
N LEU A 67 1.81 17.27 7.20
CA LEU A 67 0.93 16.36 6.47
C LEU A 67 -0.52 16.84 6.35
N GLN A 68 -1.04 17.59 7.33
CA GLN A 68 -2.46 17.95 7.36
C GLN A 68 -2.91 18.78 6.15
N PRO A 69 -2.15 19.79 5.66
CA PRO A 69 -2.56 20.55 4.49
C PRO A 69 -2.74 19.66 3.25
N PHE A 70 -1.84 18.70 3.07
CA PHE A 70 -1.91 17.72 1.99
C PHE A 70 -3.10 16.76 2.14
N LEU A 71 -3.28 16.17 3.32
CA LEU A 71 -4.38 15.23 3.60
C LEU A 71 -5.76 15.90 3.54
N ALA A 72 -5.84 17.21 3.80
CA ALA A 72 -7.07 17.99 3.68
C ALA A 72 -7.42 18.31 2.21
N ALA A 73 -6.42 18.39 1.33
CA ALA A 73 -6.61 18.64 -0.10
C ALA A 73 -6.90 17.35 -0.90
N GLN A 74 -6.55 16.18 -0.36
CA GLN A 74 -6.84 14.90 -1.01
C GLN A 74 -8.22 14.34 -0.64
N ALA A 75 -8.87 13.73 -1.63
CA ALA A 75 -10.01 12.86 -1.39
C ALA A 75 -9.60 11.67 -0.47
N PRO A 76 -10.47 11.22 0.45
CA PRO A 76 -10.18 10.05 1.27
C PRO A 76 -9.93 8.82 0.39
N TRP A 77 -8.80 8.14 0.61
CA TRP A 77 -8.36 7.04 -0.26
C TRP A 77 -9.20 5.76 -0.11
N GLY A 78 -9.92 5.63 1.01
CA GLY A 78 -10.55 4.39 1.44
C GLY A 78 -9.55 3.36 2.02
N PRO A 79 -10.06 2.26 2.60
CA PRO A 79 -9.23 1.20 3.19
C PRO A 79 -8.48 0.40 2.13
N GLY A 80 -7.31 -0.13 2.48
CA GLY A 80 -6.44 -0.90 1.59
C GLY A 80 -5.58 -0.07 0.65
N ARG A 81 -5.54 1.26 0.83
CA ARG A 81 -4.73 2.15 0.00
C ARG A 81 -3.81 3.05 0.81
N VAL A 82 -2.75 3.49 0.14
CA VAL A 82 -1.78 4.44 0.69
C VAL A 82 -1.21 5.33 -0.41
N ASP A 83 -1.08 6.63 -0.14
CA ASP A 83 -0.18 7.47 -0.90
C ASP A 83 1.26 7.24 -0.41
N THR A 84 2.08 6.62 -1.25
CA THR A 84 3.41 6.14 -0.85
C THR A 84 4.45 7.26 -0.81
N PHE A 85 4.39 8.22 -1.74
CA PHE A 85 5.50 9.12 -2.01
C PHE A 85 5.28 10.52 -1.46
N ASN A 86 4.05 11.02 -1.40
CA ASN A 86 3.83 12.39 -0.92
C ASN A 86 4.14 12.55 0.58
N PRO A 87 3.77 11.60 1.48
CA PRO A 87 4.27 11.64 2.86
C PRO A 87 5.79 11.63 2.93
N TYR A 88 6.46 10.89 2.02
CA TYR A 88 7.91 10.86 1.89
C TYR A 88 8.49 12.25 1.61
N LYS A 89 7.99 12.90 0.56
CA LYS A 89 8.39 14.23 0.11
C LYS A 89 8.25 15.26 1.23
N LEU A 90 7.11 15.24 1.93
CA LEU A 90 6.78 16.23 2.96
C LEU A 90 7.51 15.99 4.29
N VAL A 91 7.67 14.72 4.70
CA VAL A 91 8.16 14.35 6.03
C VAL A 91 9.66 14.10 6.04
N GLN A 92 10.16 13.26 5.13
CA GLN A 92 11.57 12.83 5.10
C GLN A 92 12.45 13.83 4.36
N MET A 93 11.92 14.40 3.28
CA MET A 93 12.64 15.30 2.38
C MET A 93 12.33 16.78 2.60
N GLU A 94 11.43 17.08 3.54
CA GLU A 94 11.02 18.42 3.95
C GLU A 94 10.61 19.33 2.78
N MET A 95 10.06 18.74 1.71
CA MET A 95 9.58 19.51 0.57
C MET A 95 8.36 20.34 0.98
N LEU A 96 8.27 21.54 0.43
CA LEU A 96 7.09 22.38 0.58
C LEU A 96 5.95 21.81 -0.27
N LEU A 97 4.73 21.77 0.26
CA LEU A 97 3.56 21.27 -0.48
C LEU A 97 3.36 22.01 -1.81
N ASP A 98 3.59 23.33 -1.83
CA ASP A 98 3.44 24.17 -3.02
C ASP A 98 4.48 23.85 -4.11
N SER A 99 5.57 23.17 -3.77
CA SER A 99 6.56 22.68 -4.74
C SER A 99 6.17 21.36 -5.41
N ILE A 100 5.16 20.66 -4.89
CA ILE A 100 4.63 19.41 -5.46
C ILE A 100 3.51 19.78 -6.43
N SER A 101 3.63 19.42 -7.71
CA SER A 101 2.61 19.74 -8.71
C SER A 101 1.26 19.07 -8.36
N PRO A 102 0.11 19.62 -8.81
CA PRO A 102 -1.20 19.01 -8.54
C PRO A 102 -1.29 17.54 -8.98
N ASP A 103 -0.74 17.18 -10.13
CA ASP A 103 -0.80 15.81 -10.68
C ASP A 103 -0.03 14.81 -9.79
N GLU A 104 1.09 15.24 -9.20
CA GLU A 104 1.86 14.43 -8.25
C GLU A 104 1.12 14.12 -6.94
N ARG A 105 0.10 14.93 -6.61
CA ARG A 105 -0.61 14.85 -5.32
C ARG A 105 -1.67 13.76 -5.30
N HIS A 106 -1.87 12.99 -6.37
CA HIS A 106 -2.93 11.97 -6.44
C HIS A 106 -2.34 10.57 -6.67
N ALA A 107 -1.70 9.98 -5.65
CA ALA A 107 -0.90 8.76 -5.82
C ALA A 107 -1.35 7.56 -4.99
N ALA A 108 -2.56 7.63 -4.41
CA ALA A 108 -3.07 6.57 -3.56
C ALA A 108 -3.18 5.24 -4.32
N SER A 109 -2.38 4.25 -3.90
CA SER A 109 -2.27 2.94 -4.54
C SER A 109 -2.75 1.85 -3.59
N ASP A 110 -3.27 0.74 -4.11
CA ASP A 110 -3.58 -0.46 -3.31
C ASP A 110 -2.28 -1.15 -2.87
N PHE A 111 -2.35 -2.03 -1.88
CA PHE A 111 -1.18 -2.77 -1.42
C PHE A 111 -0.91 -4.01 -2.30
N PRO A 112 0.33 -4.21 -2.79
CA PRO A 112 0.69 -5.43 -3.50
C PRO A 112 0.60 -6.71 -2.65
N SER A 113 0.60 -7.87 -3.31
CA SER A 113 0.66 -9.17 -2.63
C SER A 113 1.94 -9.33 -1.81
N ILE A 114 1.78 -9.85 -0.58
CA ILE A 114 2.90 -10.22 0.31
C ILE A 114 3.35 -11.66 0.15
N PHE A 115 2.67 -12.45 -0.67
CA PHE A 115 2.98 -13.87 -0.86
C PHE A 115 4.15 -14.08 -1.81
N ASN A 116 4.90 -15.16 -1.57
CA ASN A 116 6.01 -15.61 -2.42
C ASN A 116 6.92 -14.44 -2.84
N GLN A 117 7.57 -13.79 -1.88
CA GLN A 117 8.39 -12.63 -2.22
C GLN A 117 9.72 -13.04 -2.85
N LYS A 118 10.31 -14.16 -2.43
CA LYS A 118 11.64 -14.59 -2.90
C LYS A 118 11.75 -14.77 -4.42
N PRO A 119 10.77 -15.36 -5.13
CA PRO A 119 10.81 -15.46 -6.60
C PRO A 119 10.69 -14.12 -7.34
N ARG A 120 10.41 -13.02 -6.64
CA ARG A 120 10.23 -11.69 -7.25
C ARG A 120 11.51 -10.85 -7.23
N GLU A 121 12.58 -11.32 -6.60
CA GLU A 121 13.88 -10.62 -6.62
C GLU A 121 14.35 -10.42 -8.07
N GLY A 122 14.81 -9.21 -8.39
CA GLY A 122 15.25 -8.84 -9.74
C GLY A 122 14.12 -8.47 -10.71
N MET A 123 12.84 -8.66 -10.35
CA MET A 123 11.72 -8.08 -11.09
C MET A 123 11.61 -6.59 -10.80
N HIS A 124 10.91 -5.85 -11.66
CA HIS A 124 10.43 -4.50 -11.34
C HIS A 124 9.33 -4.57 -10.27
N LEU A 125 9.65 -4.09 -9.07
CA LEU A 125 8.82 -4.10 -7.87
C LEU A 125 8.10 -2.77 -7.66
N HIS A 126 7.17 -2.77 -6.71
CA HIS A 126 6.08 -1.78 -6.62
C HIS A 126 5.19 -1.78 -7.86
N TRP A 127 4.08 -1.05 -7.82
CA TRP A 127 3.19 -1.01 -8.98
C TRP A 127 3.83 -0.34 -10.19
N ASP A 128 4.58 0.73 -9.98
CA ASP A 128 5.27 1.51 -11.01
C ASP A 128 6.60 0.88 -11.46
N GLY A 129 6.97 -0.28 -10.91
CA GLY A 129 8.20 -0.98 -11.32
C GLY A 129 9.49 -0.22 -11.02
N ASN A 130 9.47 0.66 -10.02
CA ASN A 130 10.53 1.63 -9.80
C ASN A 130 11.74 1.09 -9.03
N ASN A 131 11.78 -0.18 -8.64
CA ASN A 131 12.90 -0.76 -7.91
C ASN A 131 13.04 -2.27 -8.20
N ALA A 132 14.26 -2.80 -8.32
CA ALA A 132 14.49 -4.22 -8.62
C ALA A 132 14.96 -5.08 -7.43
N SER A 133 15.10 -4.48 -6.23
CA SER A 133 15.60 -5.13 -5.02
C SER A 133 14.52 -5.25 -3.95
N LEU A 134 14.24 -6.46 -3.46
CA LEU A 134 13.29 -6.64 -2.36
C LEU A 134 13.75 -5.94 -1.08
N ALA A 135 15.07 -5.91 -0.84
CA ALA A 135 15.64 -5.27 0.34
C ALA A 135 15.40 -3.75 0.32
N GLU A 136 15.71 -3.08 -0.80
CA GLU A 136 15.47 -1.64 -0.94
C GLU A 136 13.99 -1.30 -0.93
N ARG A 137 13.17 -2.10 -1.62
CA ARG A 137 11.71 -1.94 -1.62
C ARG A 137 11.15 -2.01 -0.20
N ASN A 138 11.54 -3.01 0.59
CA ASN A 138 11.06 -3.16 1.97
C ASN A 138 11.48 -1.98 2.85
N LEU A 139 12.74 -1.56 2.73
CA LEU A 139 13.26 -0.43 3.47
C LEU A 139 12.57 0.89 3.09
N SER A 140 12.33 1.12 1.79
CA SER A 140 11.59 2.27 1.30
C SER A 140 10.12 2.27 1.76
N ALA A 141 9.48 1.10 1.82
CA ALA A 141 8.11 0.98 2.32
C ALA A 141 8.02 1.32 3.83
N ALA A 142 9.03 0.94 4.63
CA ALA A 142 9.10 1.29 6.05
C ALA A 142 9.21 2.81 6.26
N LEU A 143 10.01 3.48 5.43
CA LEU A 143 10.11 4.95 5.44
C LEU A 143 8.77 5.62 5.08
N GLY A 144 8.05 5.08 4.10
CA GLY A 144 6.69 5.52 3.75
C GLY A 144 5.67 5.30 4.88
N ALA A 145 5.90 4.30 5.74
CA ALA A 145 5.10 4.06 6.96
C ALA A 145 5.49 4.98 8.14
N GLY A 146 6.51 5.84 7.99
CA GLY A 146 6.90 6.86 8.97
C GLY A 146 8.19 6.59 9.73
N VAL A 147 8.92 5.52 9.41
CA VAL A 147 10.28 5.30 9.92
C VAL A 147 11.25 6.32 9.30
N THR A 148 12.33 6.68 10.00
CA THR A 148 13.42 7.53 9.48
C THR A 148 14.72 6.74 9.39
N PRO A 149 15.74 7.21 8.66
CA PRO A 149 17.05 6.55 8.62
C PRO A 149 17.70 6.34 10.01
N GLU A 150 17.35 7.15 11.01
CA GLU A 150 17.86 7.05 12.38
C GLU A 150 17.06 6.08 13.25
N THR A 151 15.78 5.88 12.94
CA THR A 151 14.84 5.11 13.77
C THR A 151 14.55 3.72 13.21
N VAL A 152 15.12 3.37 12.06
CA VAL A 152 14.86 2.11 11.39
C VAL A 152 15.39 0.91 12.15
N ASP A 153 14.50 -0.06 12.41
CA ASP A 153 14.87 -1.40 12.87
C ASP A 153 15.13 -2.32 11.68
N HIS A 154 16.36 -2.28 11.16
CA HIS A 154 16.78 -3.14 10.05
C HIS A 154 16.57 -4.62 10.35
N ALA A 155 16.83 -5.04 11.59
CA ALA A 155 16.70 -6.45 11.97
C ALA A 155 15.23 -6.89 11.95
N ALA A 156 14.29 -6.05 12.38
CA ALA A 156 12.86 -6.35 12.25
C ALA A 156 12.40 -6.44 10.80
N ILE A 157 12.85 -5.52 9.95
CA ILE A 157 12.53 -5.55 8.52
C ILE A 157 13.06 -6.83 7.88
N GLU A 158 14.31 -7.21 8.18
CA GLU A 158 14.92 -8.44 7.68
C GLU A 158 14.19 -9.70 8.17
N ARG A 159 13.76 -9.75 9.44
CA ARG A 159 12.96 -10.86 9.98
C ARG A 159 11.64 -11.03 9.24
N VAL A 160 10.91 -9.94 9.02
CA VAL A 160 9.63 -9.97 8.28
C VAL A 160 9.87 -10.34 6.82
N ALA A 161 10.90 -9.79 6.18
CA ALA A 161 11.26 -10.09 4.81
C ALA A 161 11.59 -11.58 4.60
N ALA A 162 12.33 -12.18 5.54
CA ALA A 162 12.64 -13.61 5.52
C ALA A 162 11.37 -14.47 5.60
N TRP A 163 10.43 -14.12 6.49
CA TRP A 163 9.14 -14.82 6.59
C TRP A 163 8.31 -14.68 5.31
N LEU A 164 8.21 -13.48 4.74
CA LEU A 164 7.46 -13.22 3.50
C LEU A 164 8.10 -13.86 2.26
N GLY A 165 9.40 -14.17 2.30
CA GLY A 165 10.14 -14.80 1.21
C GLY A 165 9.44 -16.06 0.70
N ASP A 166 9.07 -16.95 1.62
CA ASP A 166 8.50 -18.27 1.34
C ASP A 166 7.03 -18.39 1.78
N LEU A 167 6.41 -17.28 2.21
CA LEU A 167 5.00 -17.26 2.62
C LEU A 167 4.09 -17.58 1.42
N GLN A 168 3.60 -18.81 1.36
CA GLN A 168 2.65 -19.24 0.35
C GLN A 168 1.24 -18.73 0.64
N PRO A 169 0.45 -18.42 -0.40
CA PRO A 169 -0.94 -18.08 -0.21
C PRO A 169 -1.77 -19.31 0.16
N PRO A 170 -2.90 -19.13 0.87
CA PRO A 170 -3.85 -20.21 1.06
C PRO A 170 -4.43 -20.65 -0.29
N ARG A 171 -4.79 -21.94 -0.39
CA ARG A 171 -5.54 -22.47 -1.53
C ARG A 171 -6.88 -21.77 -1.62
N SER A 172 -7.37 -21.59 -2.85
CA SER A 172 -8.70 -21.04 -3.05
C SER A 172 -9.76 -21.97 -2.45
N PRO A 173 -10.71 -21.45 -1.66
CA PRO A 173 -11.81 -22.23 -1.10
C PRO A 173 -12.92 -22.46 -2.13
N HIS A 174 -12.83 -21.84 -3.32
CA HIS A 174 -13.88 -21.92 -4.33
C HIS A 174 -13.85 -23.27 -5.03
N GLN A 175 -15.01 -23.93 -5.06
CA GLN A 175 -15.22 -25.11 -5.86
C GLN A 175 -15.60 -24.66 -7.27
N VAL A 176 -14.70 -24.86 -8.22
CA VAL A 176 -14.89 -24.49 -9.62
C VAL A 176 -15.24 -25.72 -10.45
N ASP A 177 -16.07 -25.55 -11.47
CA ASP A 177 -16.31 -26.60 -12.47
C ASP A 177 -14.99 -26.95 -13.18
N PRO A 178 -14.52 -28.21 -13.12
CA PRO A 178 -13.24 -28.60 -13.70
C PRO A 178 -13.15 -28.31 -15.20
N GLY A 179 -14.26 -28.51 -15.94
CA GLY A 179 -14.31 -28.22 -17.37
C GLY A 179 -14.16 -26.73 -17.66
N ALA A 180 -14.81 -25.87 -16.89
CA ALA A 180 -14.68 -24.42 -16.98
C ALA A 180 -13.27 -23.94 -16.61
N ALA A 181 -12.68 -24.51 -15.56
CA ALA A 181 -11.31 -24.21 -15.15
C ALA A 181 -10.31 -24.55 -16.27
N GLU A 182 -10.47 -25.70 -16.94
CA GLU A 182 -9.59 -26.10 -18.04
C GLU A 182 -9.75 -25.20 -19.28
N ARG A 183 -10.98 -24.82 -19.64
CA ARG A 183 -11.22 -23.83 -20.71
C ARG A 183 -10.60 -22.47 -20.38
N GLY A 184 -10.78 -22.01 -19.14
CA GLY A 184 -10.17 -20.77 -18.65
C GLY A 184 -8.64 -20.83 -18.67
N ARG A 185 -8.07 -21.97 -18.29
CA ARG A 185 -6.62 -22.21 -18.34
C ARG A 185 -6.08 -22.06 -19.76
N ALA A 186 -6.73 -22.65 -20.76
CA ALA A 186 -6.30 -22.52 -22.15
C ALA A 186 -6.26 -21.06 -22.62
N ILE A 187 -7.30 -20.27 -22.30
CA ILE A 187 -7.35 -18.83 -22.61
C ILE A 187 -6.23 -18.07 -21.88
N TYR A 188 -6.07 -18.32 -20.59
CA TYR A 188 -5.07 -17.66 -19.75
C TYR A 188 -3.65 -17.93 -20.23
N MET A 189 -3.33 -19.18 -20.58
CA MET A 189 -2.00 -19.53 -21.10
C MET A 189 -1.70 -18.85 -22.43
N ASN A 190 -2.72 -18.63 -23.27
CA ASN A 190 -2.56 -17.98 -24.56
C ASN A 190 -2.39 -16.45 -24.46
N GLY A 191 -3.08 -15.80 -23.53
CA GLY A 191 -3.16 -14.33 -23.48
C GLY A 191 -2.53 -13.65 -22.26
N CYS A 192 -2.42 -14.35 -21.13
CA CYS A 192 -2.07 -13.72 -19.84
C CYS A 192 -0.73 -14.19 -19.30
N ALA A 193 -0.39 -15.47 -19.48
CA ALA A 193 0.75 -16.09 -18.83
C ALA A 193 2.11 -15.46 -19.20
N VAL A 194 2.21 -14.88 -20.40
CA VAL A 194 3.43 -14.20 -20.87
C VAL A 194 3.84 -13.02 -19.98
N CYS A 195 2.87 -12.29 -19.41
CA CYS A 195 3.12 -11.17 -18.49
C CYS A 195 3.00 -11.59 -17.03
N HIS A 196 2.15 -12.58 -16.71
CA HIS A 196 1.70 -12.78 -15.33
C HIS A 196 2.22 -14.04 -14.63
N GLY A 197 2.94 -14.92 -15.33
CA GLY A 197 3.20 -16.27 -14.81
C GLY A 197 1.94 -17.13 -14.93
N HIS A 198 1.94 -18.30 -14.29
CA HIS A 198 0.78 -19.19 -14.33
C HIS A 198 0.68 -20.12 -13.13
N GLN A 199 -0.50 -20.67 -12.87
CA GLN A 199 -0.69 -21.68 -11.83
C GLN A 199 -0.25 -23.06 -12.35
N GLY A 200 0.75 -23.66 -11.70
CA GLY A 200 1.11 -25.06 -11.90
C GLY A 200 0.29 -26.00 -11.00
N PRO A 201 0.55 -27.33 -11.03
CA PRO A 201 -0.21 -28.31 -10.25
C PRO A 201 -0.20 -28.03 -8.74
N ASP A 202 0.95 -27.69 -8.18
CA ASP A 202 1.12 -27.54 -6.73
C ASP A 202 1.39 -26.09 -6.29
N ARG A 203 1.94 -25.27 -7.18
CA ARG A 203 2.40 -23.91 -6.86
C ARG A 203 2.30 -22.97 -8.06
N PHE A 204 2.34 -21.68 -7.78
CA PHE A 204 2.48 -20.67 -8.82
C PHE A 204 3.85 -20.78 -9.49
N VAL A 205 3.86 -20.63 -10.81
CA VAL A 205 5.05 -20.67 -11.67
C VAL A 205 5.35 -19.24 -12.09
N PHE A 206 6.51 -18.74 -11.67
CA PHE A 206 6.99 -17.38 -11.94
C PHE A 206 7.76 -17.34 -13.27
N GLU A 207 7.10 -17.74 -14.35
CA GLU A 207 7.68 -17.78 -15.69
C GLU A 207 6.79 -17.08 -16.70
N GLY A 208 7.36 -16.14 -17.45
CA GLY A 208 6.72 -15.42 -18.54
C GLY A 208 7.73 -14.45 -19.14
N ALA A 209 7.74 -14.29 -20.47
CA ALA A 209 8.75 -13.48 -21.16
C ALA A 209 8.74 -12.00 -20.73
N LYS A 210 7.61 -11.52 -20.22
CA LYS A 210 7.42 -10.15 -19.71
C LYS A 210 7.12 -10.12 -18.22
N LEU A 211 7.27 -11.23 -17.50
CA LEU A 211 6.98 -11.27 -16.07
C LEU A 211 7.93 -10.35 -15.31
N GLY A 212 7.36 -9.47 -14.47
CA GLY A 212 8.16 -8.53 -13.69
C GLY A 212 8.83 -7.44 -14.53
N THR A 213 8.46 -7.26 -15.80
CA THR A 213 8.87 -6.08 -16.60
C THR A 213 7.82 -4.99 -16.50
N VAL A 214 8.14 -3.78 -16.98
CA VAL A 214 7.21 -2.66 -17.04
C VAL A 214 6.50 -2.61 -18.40
N GLU A 215 5.17 -2.52 -18.40
CA GLU A 215 4.39 -2.18 -19.60
C GLU A 215 4.10 -0.68 -19.62
N PRO A 216 4.34 0.03 -20.75
CA PRO A 216 4.09 1.46 -20.85
C PRO A 216 2.62 1.81 -20.53
N ASN A 217 2.40 2.85 -19.72
CA ASN A 217 1.02 3.25 -19.41
C ASN A 217 0.27 3.81 -20.63
N SER A 218 0.99 4.23 -21.68
CA SER A 218 0.40 4.58 -22.97
C SER A 218 -0.32 3.41 -23.64
N GLU A 219 0.05 2.17 -23.33
CA GLU A 219 -0.62 0.97 -23.81
C GLU A 219 -1.68 0.47 -22.81
N LEU A 220 -1.40 0.57 -21.51
CA LEU A 220 -2.31 0.11 -20.45
C LEU A 220 -3.54 1.01 -20.28
N GLY A 221 -3.38 2.32 -20.48
CA GLY A 221 -4.46 3.30 -20.33
C GLY A 221 -5.04 3.38 -18.91
N THR A 222 -4.25 3.04 -17.88
CA THR A 222 -4.68 3.13 -16.48
C THR A 222 -4.35 4.49 -15.87
N ASP A 223 -4.92 4.80 -14.70
CA ASP A 223 -4.65 6.03 -13.96
C ASP A 223 -3.14 6.31 -13.85
N PRO A 224 -2.65 7.53 -14.15
CA PRO A 224 -1.23 7.85 -14.13
C PRO A 224 -0.73 8.38 -12.77
N GLY A 225 -1.61 8.61 -11.80
CA GLY A 225 -1.30 9.42 -10.61
C GLY A 225 -0.17 8.84 -9.75
N ARG A 226 -0.02 7.52 -9.68
CA ARG A 226 1.15 6.89 -9.06
C ARG A 226 2.44 7.21 -9.82
N LEU A 227 2.42 7.13 -11.15
CA LEU A 227 3.58 7.40 -11.99
C LEU A 227 3.99 8.87 -11.90
N ASP A 228 3.02 9.77 -11.92
CA ASP A 228 3.26 11.21 -11.87
C ASP A 228 3.89 11.58 -10.52
N SER A 229 3.42 10.98 -9.43
CA SER A 229 3.96 11.22 -8.09
C SER A 229 5.40 10.74 -7.91
N TYR A 230 5.85 9.69 -8.60
CA TYR A 230 7.25 9.30 -8.57
C TYR A 230 8.02 10.05 -9.67
N THR A 231 8.63 11.20 -9.32
CA THR A 231 9.38 12.03 -10.28
C THR A 231 10.86 11.69 -10.33
N GLU A 232 11.53 12.08 -11.41
CA GLU A 232 12.99 11.96 -11.52
C GLU A 232 13.72 12.76 -10.44
N ALA A 233 13.24 13.97 -10.13
CA ALA A 233 13.79 14.78 -9.04
C ALA A 233 13.66 14.08 -7.68
N PHE A 234 12.50 13.48 -7.41
CA PHE A 234 12.29 12.70 -6.19
C PHE A 234 13.21 11.47 -6.14
N ARG A 235 13.32 10.71 -7.22
CA ARG A 235 14.25 9.59 -7.34
C ARG A 235 15.69 10.01 -7.04
N GLN A 236 16.14 11.12 -7.62
CA GLN A 236 17.52 11.58 -7.43
C GLN A 236 17.81 11.85 -5.95
N ARG A 237 16.91 12.57 -5.26
CA ARG A 237 17.01 12.81 -3.82
C ARG A 237 16.95 11.51 -3.03
N GLN A 238 16.07 10.59 -3.42
CA GLN A 238 15.92 9.28 -2.78
C GLN A 238 17.25 8.50 -2.80
N LEU A 239 17.99 8.54 -3.92
CA LEU A 239 19.27 7.86 -4.08
C LEU A 239 20.43 8.57 -3.36
N THR A 240 20.42 9.91 -3.30
CA THR A 240 21.54 10.69 -2.78
C THR A 240 21.47 11.01 -1.30
N GLU A 241 20.27 11.16 -0.74
CA GLU A 241 20.08 11.66 0.64
C GLU A 241 19.81 10.52 1.62
N LEU A 242 19.03 9.53 1.21
CA LEU A 242 18.56 8.49 2.12
C LEU A 242 19.62 7.43 2.35
N PHE A 243 19.93 7.20 3.63
CA PHE A 243 20.97 6.27 4.05
C PHE A 243 22.34 6.57 3.43
N ALA A 244 22.57 7.82 3.01
CA ALA A 244 23.79 8.27 2.37
C ALA A 244 25.04 7.88 3.17
N GLY A 245 26.03 7.29 2.50
CA GLY A 245 27.28 6.85 3.13
C GLY A 245 27.17 5.59 3.98
N THR A 246 25.99 4.97 4.08
CA THR A 246 25.80 3.68 4.76
C THR A 246 25.67 2.54 3.74
N ARG A 247 25.77 1.29 4.22
CA ARG A 247 25.51 0.10 3.39
C ARG A 247 24.05 0.00 2.87
N PHE A 248 23.14 0.78 3.44
CA PHE A 248 21.71 0.77 3.11
C PHE A 248 21.31 1.87 2.12
N GLN A 249 22.28 2.65 1.62
CA GLN A 249 22.03 3.62 0.57
C GLN A 249 21.40 2.95 -0.65
N PHE A 250 20.31 3.53 -1.13
CA PHE A 250 19.56 3.02 -2.27
C PHE A 250 20.33 3.14 -3.59
N LYS A 251 20.15 2.16 -4.47
CA LYS A 251 20.88 2.04 -5.74
C LYS A 251 20.02 1.60 -6.92
N HIS A 252 18.87 0.95 -6.66
CA HIS A 252 18.09 0.29 -7.71
C HIS A 252 16.84 1.07 -8.12
N PHE A 253 16.60 2.25 -7.54
CA PHE A 253 15.45 3.07 -7.86
C PHE A 253 15.56 3.74 -9.24
N VAL A 254 14.53 3.57 -10.07
CA VAL A 254 14.43 4.09 -11.44
C VAL A 254 13.08 4.75 -11.68
N LYS A 255 13.06 5.83 -12.47
CA LYS A 255 11.81 6.40 -12.99
C LYS A 255 11.38 5.61 -14.21
N THR A 256 10.16 5.10 -14.19
CA THR A 256 9.54 4.36 -15.29
C THR A 256 8.41 5.18 -15.96
N ASN A 257 7.88 4.65 -17.05
CA ASN A 257 6.76 5.21 -17.82
C ASN A 257 5.50 4.31 -17.78
N GLY A 258 5.41 3.39 -16.81
CA GLY A 258 4.43 2.31 -16.87
C GLY A 258 4.31 1.49 -15.59
N TYR A 259 3.47 0.46 -15.64
CA TYR A 259 3.20 -0.40 -14.50
C TYR A 259 3.82 -1.78 -14.66
N ALA A 260 4.28 -2.36 -13.57
CA ALA A 260 4.93 -3.66 -13.55
C ALA A 260 3.92 -4.81 -13.75
N ASN A 261 4.32 -5.77 -14.59
CA ASN A 261 3.63 -7.02 -14.81
C ASN A 261 3.75 -7.93 -13.58
N MET A 262 2.79 -7.80 -12.67
CA MET A 262 2.82 -8.52 -11.39
C MET A 262 2.42 -10.00 -11.55
N PRO A 263 3.11 -10.93 -10.86
CA PRO A 263 2.62 -12.29 -10.67
C PRO A 263 1.21 -12.29 -10.06
N LEU A 264 0.33 -13.17 -10.55
CA LEU A 264 -1.08 -13.28 -10.15
C LEU A 264 -1.36 -14.45 -9.18
N ASP A 265 -0.36 -14.85 -8.40
CA ASP A 265 -0.56 -15.78 -7.29
C ASP A 265 -1.61 -15.25 -6.31
N ALA A 266 -2.48 -16.16 -5.87
CA ALA A 266 -3.60 -15.89 -4.97
C ALA A 266 -4.59 -14.83 -5.46
N LEU A 267 -4.73 -14.63 -6.78
CA LEU A 267 -5.54 -13.56 -7.37
C LEU A 267 -6.94 -13.42 -6.78
N TRP A 268 -7.61 -14.53 -6.45
CA TRP A 268 -8.94 -14.58 -5.84
C TRP A 268 -9.05 -13.78 -4.52
N LEU A 269 -7.94 -13.57 -3.82
CA LEU A 269 -7.87 -12.86 -2.55
C LEU A 269 -7.50 -11.38 -2.69
N ARG A 270 -7.22 -10.91 -3.91
CA ARG A 270 -6.46 -9.67 -4.17
C ARG A 270 -7.31 -8.52 -4.71
N GLY A 271 -8.64 -8.64 -4.61
CA GLY A 271 -9.52 -7.53 -4.91
C GLY A 271 -9.42 -6.41 -3.85
N PRO A 272 -9.77 -5.16 -4.21
CA PRO A 272 -10.03 -4.68 -5.56
C PRO A 272 -8.79 -4.71 -6.46
N TYR A 273 -8.98 -4.69 -7.78
CA TYR A 273 -7.93 -4.89 -8.78
C TYR A 273 -7.43 -3.57 -9.39
N LEU A 274 -6.31 -3.67 -10.13
CA LEU A 274 -5.44 -2.58 -10.59
C LEU A 274 -4.61 -1.94 -9.48
N HIS A 275 -3.64 -1.12 -9.86
CA HIS A 275 -2.67 -0.54 -8.93
C HIS A 275 -3.29 0.38 -7.88
N ASN A 276 -4.46 0.95 -8.18
CA ASN A 276 -5.21 1.86 -7.31
C ASN A 276 -6.46 1.20 -6.71
N GLY A 277 -6.70 -0.08 -6.99
CA GLY A 277 -7.87 -0.80 -6.48
C GLY A 277 -9.19 -0.20 -6.96
N SER A 278 -9.25 0.27 -8.23
CA SER A 278 -10.43 0.90 -8.81
C SER A 278 -11.40 -0.07 -9.47
N VAL A 279 -11.09 -1.36 -9.54
CA VAL A 279 -11.98 -2.35 -10.17
C VAL A 279 -12.39 -3.39 -9.13
N PRO A 280 -13.69 -3.55 -8.82
CA PRO A 280 -14.11 -4.32 -7.65
C PRO A 280 -13.86 -5.83 -7.78
N THR A 281 -14.24 -6.42 -8.91
CA THR A 281 -14.18 -7.88 -9.10
C THR A 281 -13.35 -8.31 -10.32
N LEU A 282 -12.95 -9.58 -10.39
CA LEU A 282 -12.27 -10.12 -11.59
C LEU A 282 -13.17 -10.08 -12.82
N ARG A 283 -14.47 -10.28 -12.62
CA ARG A 283 -15.47 -10.16 -13.68
C ARG A 283 -15.44 -8.76 -14.28
N ASP A 284 -15.41 -7.72 -13.44
CA ASP A 284 -15.36 -6.32 -13.90
C ASP A 284 -14.01 -5.98 -14.55
N LEU A 285 -12.91 -6.58 -14.06
CA LEU A 285 -11.58 -6.39 -14.65
C LEU A 285 -11.52 -6.91 -16.09
N LEU A 286 -12.13 -8.07 -16.34
CA LEU A 286 -12.19 -8.72 -17.65
C LEU A 286 -13.29 -8.14 -18.56
N ALA A 287 -14.21 -7.34 -18.02
CA ALA A 287 -15.21 -6.62 -18.80
C ALA A 287 -14.57 -5.41 -19.53
N PRO A 288 -15.19 -4.95 -20.63
CA PRO A 288 -14.80 -3.70 -21.29
C PRO A 288 -14.72 -2.54 -20.28
N PRO A 289 -13.74 -1.64 -20.38
CA PRO A 289 -13.58 -0.54 -19.43
C PRO A 289 -14.85 0.32 -19.23
N ALA A 290 -15.63 0.53 -20.29
CA ALA A 290 -16.87 1.31 -20.25
C ALA A 290 -18.01 0.66 -19.45
N GLU A 291 -17.91 -0.63 -19.13
CA GLU A 291 -18.91 -1.37 -18.35
C GLU A 291 -18.53 -1.49 -16.87
N ARG A 292 -17.34 -1.01 -16.48
CA ARG A 292 -16.86 -1.10 -15.10
C ARG A 292 -17.67 -0.17 -14.19
N PRO A 293 -18.00 -0.61 -12.96
CA PRO A 293 -18.69 0.25 -12.00
C PRO A 293 -17.88 1.52 -11.71
N SER A 294 -18.52 2.69 -11.82
CA SER A 294 -17.88 3.97 -11.45
C SER A 294 -17.82 4.21 -9.95
N ALA A 295 -18.62 3.47 -9.16
CA ALA A 295 -18.57 3.53 -7.71
C ALA A 295 -19.00 2.21 -7.05
N PHE A 296 -18.31 1.83 -5.98
CA PHE A 296 -18.59 0.62 -5.22
C PHE A 296 -18.10 0.70 -3.78
N VAL A 297 -18.65 -0.16 -2.92
CA VAL A 297 -18.20 -0.29 -1.53
C VAL A 297 -16.95 -1.16 -1.45
N ARG A 298 -15.87 -0.61 -0.88
CA ARG A 298 -14.64 -1.33 -0.51
C ARG A 298 -14.53 -1.54 1.00
N GLY A 299 -13.69 -2.47 1.43
CA GLY A 299 -13.48 -2.80 2.85
C GLY A 299 -14.42 -3.84 3.46
N ILE A 300 -15.23 -4.50 2.64
CA ILE A 300 -15.98 -5.69 3.04
C ILE A 300 -15.07 -6.92 2.90
N ASP A 301 -14.94 -7.72 3.96
CA ASP A 301 -14.03 -8.87 4.06
C ASP A 301 -14.69 -10.21 3.65
N ILE A 302 -15.84 -10.15 3.00
CA ILE A 302 -16.56 -11.30 2.45
C ILE A 302 -16.10 -11.55 1.02
N ILE A 303 -15.69 -12.78 0.73
CA ILE A 303 -15.15 -13.18 -0.58
C ILE A 303 -16.29 -13.48 -1.55
N ASP A 304 -16.23 -12.89 -2.74
CA ASP A 304 -17.17 -13.16 -3.84
C ASP A 304 -16.63 -14.30 -4.72
N GLY A 305 -17.15 -15.51 -4.51
CA GLY A 305 -16.78 -16.68 -5.32
C GLY A 305 -17.36 -16.70 -6.73
N LYS A 306 -18.31 -15.83 -7.07
CA LYS A 306 -18.97 -15.78 -8.38
C LYS A 306 -18.30 -14.78 -9.33
N SER A 307 -17.88 -13.64 -8.79
CA SER A 307 -17.26 -12.54 -9.56
C SER A 307 -15.76 -12.45 -9.31
N GLY A 308 -15.25 -13.06 -8.22
CA GLY A 308 -13.85 -13.08 -7.84
C GLY A 308 -13.41 -11.80 -7.13
N GLY A 309 -12.82 -11.93 -5.95
CA GLY A 309 -12.43 -10.80 -5.10
C GLY A 309 -13.33 -10.71 -3.86
N PHE A 310 -13.68 -9.49 -3.45
CA PHE A 310 -14.55 -9.25 -2.31
C PHE A 310 -15.93 -8.77 -2.77
N VAL A 311 -16.93 -8.97 -1.92
CA VAL A 311 -18.27 -8.42 -2.13
C VAL A 311 -18.20 -6.89 -2.16
N SER A 312 -18.58 -6.30 -3.29
CA SER A 312 -18.49 -4.85 -3.53
C SER A 312 -19.80 -4.30 -4.10
N PRO A 313 -20.82 -4.07 -3.24
CA PRO A 313 -22.08 -3.47 -3.65
C PRO A 313 -21.89 -2.09 -4.28
N SER A 314 -22.77 -1.72 -5.20
CA SER A 314 -22.84 -0.35 -5.72
C SER A 314 -23.13 0.65 -4.59
N CYS A 315 -22.63 1.87 -4.72
CA CYS A 315 -22.91 2.95 -3.78
C CYS A 315 -22.97 4.29 -4.50
N THR A 316 -23.50 5.31 -3.82
CA THR A 316 -23.46 6.70 -4.29
C THR A 316 -22.24 7.40 -3.70
N PRO A 317 -21.33 7.96 -4.52
CA PRO A 317 -20.18 8.73 -4.03
C PRO A 317 -20.58 9.77 -2.97
N GLY A 318 -19.78 9.88 -1.90
CA GLY A 318 -20.05 10.75 -0.76
C GLY A 318 -21.07 10.21 0.26
N SER A 319 -21.79 9.13 -0.06
CA SER A 319 -22.63 8.43 0.93
C SER A 319 -21.78 7.61 1.90
N ARG A 320 -22.27 7.45 3.13
CA ARG A 320 -21.67 6.57 4.14
C ARG A 320 -22.44 5.24 4.14
N PRO A 321 -21.90 4.16 3.54
CA PRO A 321 -22.56 2.86 3.57
C PRO A 321 -22.59 2.31 5.00
N ALA A 322 -23.49 1.34 5.26
CA ALA A 322 -23.61 0.69 6.56
C ALA A 322 -22.33 -0.06 6.96
N GLN A 323 -21.63 -0.62 5.97
CA GLN A 323 -20.33 -1.27 6.12
C GLN A 323 -19.39 -0.78 5.00
N GLY A 324 -18.11 -0.66 5.31
CA GLY A 324 -17.08 -0.32 4.34
C GLY A 324 -17.02 1.18 4.00
N PHE A 325 -16.53 1.47 2.80
CA PHE A 325 -16.28 2.82 2.29
C PHE A 325 -16.75 2.91 0.84
N CYS A 326 -17.55 3.92 0.48
CA CYS A 326 -17.95 4.13 -0.90
C CYS A 326 -16.80 4.78 -1.68
N TYR A 327 -16.26 4.04 -2.65
CA TYR A 327 -15.15 4.47 -3.49
C TYR A 327 -15.66 4.87 -4.88
N ASP A 328 -15.19 6.01 -5.37
CA ASP A 328 -15.46 6.58 -6.69
C ASP A 328 -14.19 6.41 -7.56
N THR A 329 -14.34 5.86 -8.76
CA THR A 329 -13.24 5.28 -9.55
C THR A 329 -12.69 6.19 -10.63
#